data_AF-A0A7R8XE72-F1
#
_entry.id   AF-A0A7R8XE72-F1
#
_cell.length_a   1.000
_cell.length_b   1.000
_cell.length_c   1.000
_cell.angle_alpha   90.00
_cell.angle_beta   90.00
_cell.angle_gamma   90.00
#
_symmetry.space_group_name_H-M   'P 1'
#
loop_
_entity.id
_entity.type
_entity.pdbx_description
1 polymer ?
#
loop_
_entity_poly.entity_id
_entity_poly.type
_entity_poly.pdbx_seq_one_letter_code
_entity_poly.pdbx_strand_id
1 'polypeptide(L)' 'MYDNRNLTDLPPGLFDSMENLESFNCDYCGLGPTLRAGSLAFSSPTLTHVRLAENDFVSLEPGAISGER' A
#
# COMPACT_ATOMS: atom_id res chain seq x y z
N MET A 1 21.81 12.57 -0.63
CA MET A 1 20.40 12.49 -0.22
C MET A 1 20.17 11.05 0.17
N TYR A 2 19.74 10.79 1.41
CA TYR A 2 19.48 9.44 1.89
C TYR A 2 18.02 9.13 1.57
N ASP A 3 17.76 8.65 0.36
CA ASP A 3 16.44 8.10 0.00
C ASP A 3 16.32 6.75 0.70
N ASN A 4 15.78 6.74 1.91
CA ASN A 4 15.50 5.50 2.65
C ASN A 4 14.35 4.75 1.97
N ARG A 5 14.66 4.04 0.87
CA ARG A 5 13.76 3.16 0.11
C ARG A 5 13.71 1.73 0.69
N ASN A 6 13.69 1.63 2.01
CA ASN A 6 13.81 0.35 2.70
C ASN A 6 12.45 -0.30 3.00
N LEU A 7 11.34 0.35 2.64
CA LEU A 7 10.01 -0.19 2.85
C LEU A 7 9.65 -1.07 1.65
N THR A 8 10.15 -2.31 1.67
CA THR A 8 10.01 -3.26 0.55
C THR A 8 8.65 -3.96 0.52
N ASP A 9 7.95 -4.04 1.66
CA ASP A 9 6.64 -4.68 1.78
C ASP A 9 5.76 -3.99 2.82
N LEU A 10 4.46 -4.26 2.76
CA LEU A 10 3.46 -3.82 3.74
C LEU A 10 2.87 -5.05 4.43
N PRO A 11 2.89 -5.11 5.77
CA PRO A 11 2.34 -6.25 6.48
C PRO A 11 0.81 -6.32 6.28
N PRO A 12 0.25 -7.54 6.17
CA PRO A 12 -1.20 -7.73 6.17
C PRO A 12 -1.84 -7.09 7.42
N GLY A 13 -2.99 -6.47 7.23
CA GLY A 13 -3.75 -5.85 8.31
C GLY A 13 -3.19 -4.52 8.81
N LEU A 14 -2.18 -3.94 8.13
CA LEU A 14 -1.59 -2.63 8.49
C LEU A 14 -2.67 -1.54 8.66
N PHE A 15 -3.73 -1.61 7.86
CA PHE A 15 -4.78 -0.59 7.81
C PHE A 15 -6.06 -0.98 8.57
N ASP A 16 -6.11 -2.17 9.19
CA ASP A 16 -7.36 -2.73 9.75
C ASP A 16 -8.01 -1.84 10.81
N SER A 17 -7.19 -1.16 11.61
CA SER A 17 -7.63 -0.25 12.68
C SER A 17 -7.80 1.20 12.23
N MET A 18 -7.52 1.52 10.97
CA MET A 18 -7.54 2.90 10.46
C MET A 18 -8.92 3.27 9.92
N GLU A 19 -9.95 3.23 10.77
CA GLU A 19 -11.37 3.41 10.38
C GLU A 19 -11.62 4.74 9.63
N ASN A 20 -10.88 5.79 9.96
CA ASN A 20 -11.03 7.13 9.37
C ASN A 20 -9.89 7.50 8.40
N LEU A 21 -9.22 6.50 7.80
CA LEU A 21 -8.17 6.77 6.82
C LEU A 21 -8.79 7.36 5.54
N GLU A 22 -8.44 8.59 5.19
CA GLU A 22 -8.94 9.24 3.97
C GLU A 22 -7.95 9.14 2.80
N SER A 23 -6.65 9.14 3.12
CA SER A 23 -5.58 9.08 2.13
C SER A 23 -4.37 8.31 2.64
N PHE A 24 -3.79 7.47 1.78
CA PHE A 24 -2.50 6.81 2.00
C PHE A 24 -1.49 7.27 0.94
N ASN A 25 -0.30 7.71 1.38
CA ASN A 25 0.79 8.10 0.49
C ASN A 25 2.06 7.34 0.88
N CYS A 26 2.57 6.56 -0.06
CA CYS A 26 3.87 5.89 0.02
C CYS A 26 4.67 6.08 -1.27
N ASP A 27 4.65 7.29 -1.83
CA ASP A 27 5.53 7.62 -2.95
C ASP A 27 7.00 7.50 -2.49
N TYR A 28 7.87 6.91 -3.31
CA TYR A 28 9.31 6.73 -3.01
C TYR A 28 9.62 5.87 -1.77
N CYS A 29 8.74 4.94 -1.38
CA CYS A 29 8.96 4.07 -0.22
C CYS A 29 9.91 2.88 -0.49
N GLY A 30 10.07 2.48 -1.76
CA GLY A 30 10.82 1.28 -2.16
C GLY A 30 9.99 0.00 -2.18
N LEU A 31 8.66 0.12 -2.28
CA LEU A 31 7.75 -1.02 -2.31
C LEU A 31 7.92 -1.82 -3.61
N GLY A 32 7.85 -3.16 -3.51
CA GLY A 32 7.99 -4.06 -4.66
C GLY A 32 9.12 -5.07 -4.50
N PRO A 33 9.51 -5.79 -5.57
CA PRO A 33 9.05 -5.63 -6.95
C PRO A 33 7.66 -6.19 -7.25
N THR A 34 7.10 -7.00 -6.36
CA THR A 34 5.76 -7.56 -6.51
C THR A 34 4.92 -7.17 -5.32
N LEU A 35 3.77 -6.55 -5.58
CA LEU A 35 2.75 -6.35 -4.56
C LEU A 35 1.95 -7.65 -4.40
N ARG A 36 2.02 -8.25 -3.21
CA ARG A 36 1.39 -9.55 -2.94
C ARG A 36 -0.10 -9.39 -2.63
N ALA A 37 -0.86 -10.45 -2.83
CA ALA A 37 -2.27 -10.48 -2.43
C ALA A 37 -2.44 -10.02 -0.97
N GLY A 38 -3.31 -9.04 -0.74
CA GLY A 38 -3.58 -8.47 0.58
C GLY A 38 -2.56 -7.45 1.13
N SER A 39 -1.49 -7.10 0.40
CA SER A 39 -0.53 -6.07 0.82
C SER A 39 -1.20 -4.70 1.04
N LEU A 40 -2.20 -4.36 0.20
CA LEU A 40 -3.01 -3.16 0.30
C LEU A 40 -4.49 -3.51 0.48
N ALA A 41 -4.77 -4.26 1.56
CA ALA A 41 -6.13 -4.49 2.02
C ALA A 41 -6.56 -3.32 2.92
N PHE A 42 -7.48 -2.50 2.41
CA PHE A 42 -8.04 -1.38 3.16
C PHE A 42 -9.43 -1.73 3.69
N SER A 43 -9.62 -1.60 5.00
CA SER A 43 -10.93 -1.74 5.66
C SER A 43 -11.65 -0.41 5.86
N SER A 44 -10.96 0.72 5.62
CA SER A 44 -11.51 2.04 5.90
C SER A 44 -12.59 2.45 4.88
N PRO A 45 -13.83 2.74 5.32
CA PRO A 45 -14.89 3.21 4.43
C PRO A 45 -14.66 4.64 3.91
N THR A 46 -13.71 5.38 4.50
CA THR A 46 -13.44 6.79 4.14
C THR A 46 -12.30 6.95 3.13
N LEU A 47 -11.57 5.88 2.81
CA LEU A 47 -10.38 5.98 1.96
C LEU A 47 -10.77 6.31 0.52
N THR A 48 -10.20 7.40 0.00
CA THR A 48 -10.47 7.89 -1.35
C THR A 48 -9.23 8.05 -2.21
N HIS A 49 -8.05 8.13 -1.58
CA HIS A 49 -6.79 8.39 -2.27
C HIS A 49 -5.69 7.44 -1.83
N VAL A 50 -5.02 6.82 -2.80
CA VAL A 50 -3.82 6.00 -2.60
C VAL A 50 -2.75 6.46 -3.57
N ARG A 51 -1.57 6.82 -3.08
CA ARG A 51 -0.40 7.18 -3.90
C ARG A 51 0.76 6.24 -3.59
N LEU A 52 1.32 5.66 -4.65
CA LEU A 52 2.39 4.67 -4.62
C LEU A 52 3.39 4.90 -5.76
N ALA A 53 3.49 6.13 -6.25
CA ALA A 53 4.37 6.47 -7.35
C ALA A 53 5.84 6.24 -6.96
N GLU A 54 6.69 6.01 -7.96
CA GLU A 54 8.15 6.00 -7.77
C GLU A 54 8.61 4.93 -6.76
N ASN A 55 7.91 3.80 -6.76
CA ASN A 55 8.30 2.55 -6.10
C ASN A 55 8.86 1.57 -7.13
N ASP A 56 9.33 0.41 -6.66
CA ASP A 56 10.06 -0.56 -7.47
C ASP A 56 9.14 -1.63 -8.09
N PHE A 57 7.83 -1.36 -8.25
CA PHE A 57 6.85 -2.32 -8.75
C PHE A 57 7.12 -2.77 -10.19
N VAL A 58 7.14 -4.08 -10.37
CA VAL A 58 7.19 -4.76 -11.66
C VAL A 58 5.86 -5.48 -11.92
N SER A 59 5.21 -5.97 -10.87
CA SER A 59 3.96 -6.73 -10.97
C SER A 59 3.05 -6.55 -9.77
N LEU A 60 1.76 -6.82 -10.00
CA LEU A 60 0.71 -6.87 -8.99
C LEU A 60 0.08 -8.27 -9.03
N GLU A 61 0.04 -8.95 -7.89
CA GLU A 61 -0.75 -10.17 -7.78
C GLU A 61 -2.25 -9.85 -7.82
N PRO A 62 -3.09 -10.76 -8.33
CA PRO A 62 -4.54 -10.65 -8.16
C PRO A 62 -4.90 -10.47 -6.68
N GLY A 63 -5.70 -9.44 -6.37
CA GLY A 63 -6.06 -9.13 -4.99
C GLY A 63 -4.98 -8.41 -4.17
N ALA A 64 -3.90 -7.93 -4.79
CA ALA A 64 -2.88 -7.15 -4.09
C ALA A 64 -3.40 -5.80 -3.56
N ILE A 65 -4.43 -5.26 -4.23
CA ILE A 65 -5.20 -4.10 -3.79
C ILE A 65 -6.64 -4.55 -3.64
N SER A 66 -7.18 -4.45 -2.43
CA SER A 66 -8.57 -4.79 -2.12
C SER A 66 -9.17 -3.80 -1.14
N GLY A 67 -10.49 -3.60 -1.27
CA GLY A 67 -11.29 -2.89 -0.27
C GLY A 67 -12.35 -3.82 0.25
N GLU A 68 -12.53 -3.88 1.57
CA GLU A 68 -13.76 -4.43 2.13
C GLU A 68 -14.84 -3.35 2.03
N ARG A 69 -16.00 -3.70 1.46
CA ARG A 69 -17.11 -2.77 1.21
C ARG A 69 -18.30 -3.15 2.06
#